data_AF-A0A1W9RKW6-F1
#
_entry.id   AF-A0A1W9RKW6-F1
#
_cell.length_a   1.000
_cell.length_b   1.000
_cell.length_c   1.000
_cell.angle_alpha   90.00
_cell.angle_beta   90.00
_cell.angle_gamma   90.00
#
_symmetry.space_group_name_H-M   'P 1'
#
loop_
_entity.id
_entity.type
_entity.pdbx_description
1 polymer ?
#
loop_
_entity_poly.entity_id
_entity_poly.type
_entity_poly.pdbx_seq_one_letter_code
_entity_poly.pdbx_strand_id
1 'polypeptide(L)'
;MRRRVFTLAELIVIISIVVVIVSFFYVGYRVTIEKAAAKVCKQNQKVIYEALKIYALENYRLPGSLGEVPGEYYQKAYVKLLNLEKNPLWIKLAYFLVDLKREGLIRKVFAFGNSLLDEGLIEKRVLDCPLDSTPYSQGGISYGLNQALVNASEEEFKNFTGLVIGDCENSTFTSPLSDLAFRHKKNIIENAAVVTLKGGETAEIKEVATSELSNIISCISNCPSEVHPGYLTCFDYCKIGKGLNGSALLDCVKNCHQAVAQCEINCLFK
;
A
#
# COMPACT_ATOMS: atom_id res chain seq x y z
N MET A 1 -4.00 28.54 59.69
CA MET A 1 -3.98 27.99 58.30
C MET A 1 -4.33 29.11 57.33
N ARG A 2 -3.38 29.56 56.50
CA ARG A 2 -3.59 30.67 55.56
C ARG A 2 -4.33 30.12 54.33
N ARG A 3 -5.63 30.36 54.20
CA ARG A 3 -6.39 30.02 52.98
C ARG A 3 -5.79 30.83 51.82
N ARG A 4 -5.10 30.17 50.89
CA ARG A 4 -4.70 30.77 49.62
C ARG A 4 -5.98 30.94 48.80
N VAL A 5 -6.45 32.18 48.67
CA VAL A 5 -7.57 32.49 47.79
C VAL A 5 -6.99 32.59 46.39
N PHE A 6 -7.29 31.61 45.54
CA PHE A 6 -6.96 31.67 44.12
C PHE A 6 -7.66 32.88 43.52
N THR A 7 -6.90 33.77 42.90
CA THR A 7 -7.48 34.95 42.27
C THR A 7 -8.05 34.57 40.90
N LEU A 8 -9.16 35.19 40.51
CA LEU A 8 -9.74 35.01 39.17
C LEU A 8 -8.72 35.32 38.06
N ALA A 9 -7.82 36.29 38.31
CA ALA A 9 -6.72 36.62 37.41
C ALA A 9 -5.72 35.46 37.24
N GLU A 10 -5.32 34.78 38.32
CA GLU A 10 -4.42 33.62 38.26
C GLU A 10 -5.04 32.45 37.47
N LEU A 11 -6.34 32.21 37.65
CA LEU A 11 -7.06 31.18 36.90
C LEU A 11 -7.11 31.50 35.39
N ILE A 12 -7.35 32.76 35.02
CA ILE A 12 -7.35 33.21 33.61
C ILE A 12 -5.97 33.01 32.98
N VAL A 13 -4.89 33.33 33.70
CA VAL A 13 -3.52 33.13 33.20
C VAL A 13 -3.23 31.65 32.96
N ILE A 14 -3.59 30.77 33.91
CA ILE A 14 -3.39 29.31 33.76
C ILE A 14 -4.17 28.77 32.56
N ILE A 15 -5.45 29.13 32.43
CA ILE A 15 -6.27 28.69 31.29
C ILE A 15 -5.66 29.17 29.97
N SER A 16 -5.19 30.41 29.91
CA SER A 16 -4.56 30.98 28.71
C SER A 16 -3.31 30.18 28.30
N ILE A 17 -2.45 29.83 29.27
CA ILE A 17 -1.26 29.00 29.03
C ILE A 17 -1.67 27.62 28.52
N VAL A 18 -2.68 26.99 29.15
CA VAL A 18 -3.16 25.66 28.74
C VAL A 18 -3.71 25.68 27.31
N VAL A 19 -4.50 26.70 26.94
CA VAL A 19 -5.06 26.80 25.57
C VAL A 19 -3.95 26.91 24.52
N VAL A 20 -2.93 27.73 24.78
CA VAL A 20 -1.79 27.88 23.87
C VAL A 20 -1.05 26.55 23.73
N ILE A 21 -0.77 25.88 24.84
CA ILE A 21 -0.07 24.59 24.86
C ILE A 21 -0.86 23.52 24.10
N VAL A 22 -2.15 23.37 24.39
CA VAL A 22 -3.02 22.37 23.75
C VAL A 22 -3.09 22.58 22.23
N SER A 23 -3.11 23.84 21.77
CA SER A 23 -3.16 24.16 20.35
C SER A 23 -1.92 23.64 19.60
N PHE A 24 -0.72 23.83 20.16
CA PHE A 24 0.51 23.31 19.56
C PHE A 24 0.57 21.77 19.57
N PHE A 25 0.20 21.15 20.70
CA PHE A 25 0.19 19.69 20.81
C PHE A 25 -0.83 19.03 19.87
N TYR A 26 -1.98 19.68 19.65
CA TYR A 26 -3.02 19.15 18.76
C TYR A 26 -2.53 19.01 17.32
N VAL A 27 -1.87 20.03 16.77
CA VAL A 27 -1.33 19.98 15.41
C VAL A 27 -0.25 18.90 15.28
N GLY A 28 0.69 18.84 16.24
CA GLY A 28 1.74 17.82 16.27
C GLY A 28 1.19 16.40 16.38
N TYR A 29 0.13 16.21 17.17
CA TYR A 29 -0.58 14.94 17.30
C TYR A 29 -1.21 14.51 15.97
N ARG A 30 -1.94 15.40 15.28
CA ARG A 30 -2.60 15.08 13.99
C ARG A 30 -1.58 14.62 12.94
N VAL A 31 -0.47 15.33 12.79
CA VAL A 31 0.60 14.97 11.85
C VAL A 31 1.23 13.62 12.20
N THR A 32 1.45 13.36 13.50
CA THR A 32 2.00 12.08 13.96
C THR A 32 1.07 10.91 13.64
N ILE A 33 -0.24 11.09 13.88
CA ILE A 33 -1.22 10.05 13.58
C ILE A 33 -1.37 9.80 12.09
N GLU A 34 -1.37 10.85 11.25
CA GLU A 34 -1.39 10.68 9.78
C GLU A 34 -0.17 9.91 9.27
N LYS A 35 1.03 10.23 9.78
CA LYS A 35 2.26 9.48 9.46
C LYS A 35 2.19 8.03 9.93
N ALA A 36 1.64 7.78 11.11
CA ALA A 36 1.44 6.42 11.63
C ALA A 36 0.45 5.65 10.75
N ALA A 37 -0.67 6.26 10.37
CA ALA A 37 -1.67 5.68 9.48
C ALA A 37 -1.10 5.33 8.11
N ALA A 38 -0.34 6.25 7.49
CA ALA A 38 0.34 5.99 6.22
C ALA A 38 1.35 4.84 6.34
N LYS A 39 2.11 4.79 7.43
CA LYS A 39 3.06 3.69 7.71
C LYS A 39 2.34 2.35 7.90
N VAL A 40 1.18 2.35 8.57
CA VAL A 40 0.36 1.15 8.72
C VAL A 40 -0.18 0.68 7.37
N CYS A 41 -0.70 1.55 6.49
CA CYS A 41 -1.17 1.08 5.17
C CYS A 41 -0.02 0.48 4.34
N LYS A 42 1.18 1.10 4.36
CA LYS A 42 2.36 0.52 3.69
C LYS A 42 2.73 -0.84 4.25
N GLN A 43 2.72 -0.99 5.57
CA GLN A 43 3.03 -2.27 6.20
C GLN A 43 1.96 -3.33 5.88
N ASN A 44 0.68 -2.94 5.91
CA ASN A 44 -0.44 -3.79 5.52
C ASN A 44 -0.24 -4.32 4.10
N GLN A 45 0.08 -3.48 3.11
CA GLN A 45 0.33 -3.97 1.75
C GLN A 45 1.51 -4.95 1.66
N LYS A 46 2.60 -4.73 2.41
CA LYS A 46 3.70 -5.72 2.48
C LYS A 46 3.24 -7.05 3.05
N VAL A 47 2.42 -7.02 4.10
CA VAL A 47 1.84 -8.22 4.72
C VAL A 47 0.93 -8.94 3.74
N ILE A 48 0.09 -8.20 3.00
CA ILE A 48 -0.76 -8.75 1.94
C ILE A 48 0.11 -9.41 0.87
N TYR A 49 1.18 -8.75 0.40
CA TYR A 49 2.08 -9.31 -0.60
C TYR A 49 2.73 -10.63 -0.17
N GLU A 50 3.24 -10.70 1.07
CA GLU A 50 3.80 -11.94 1.59
C GLU A 50 2.72 -13.01 1.83
N ALA A 51 1.49 -12.63 2.22
CA ALA A 51 0.37 -13.56 2.35
C ALA A 51 -0.03 -14.15 0.99
N LEU A 52 -0.06 -13.35 -0.08
CA LEU A 52 -0.29 -13.82 -1.45
C LEU A 52 0.77 -14.81 -1.90
N LYS A 53 2.04 -14.60 -1.53
CA LYS A 53 3.12 -15.57 -1.81
C LYS A 53 2.89 -16.90 -1.12
N ILE A 54 2.50 -16.88 0.16
CA ILE A 54 2.20 -18.10 0.92
C ILE A 54 0.99 -18.81 0.31
N TYR A 55 -0.08 -18.07 -0.01
CA TYR A 55 -1.28 -18.60 -0.65
C TYR A 55 -0.96 -19.26 -2.00
N ALA A 56 -0.18 -18.58 -2.86
CA ALA A 56 0.19 -19.09 -4.18
C ALA A 56 1.06 -20.35 -4.09
N LEU A 57 1.92 -20.46 -3.08
CA LEU A 57 2.73 -21.66 -2.84
C LEU A 57 1.88 -22.87 -2.42
N GLU A 58 0.81 -22.65 -1.66
CA GLU A 58 -0.05 -23.74 -1.18
C GLU A 58 -1.15 -24.13 -2.18
N ASN A 59 -1.67 -23.17 -2.96
CA ASN A 59 -2.80 -23.37 -3.86
C ASN A 59 -2.39 -23.44 -5.35
N TYR A 60 -1.10 -23.26 -5.68
CA TYR A 60 -0.54 -23.17 -7.03
C TYR A 60 -1.13 -22.06 -7.93
N ARG A 61 -1.96 -21.19 -7.35
CA ARG A 61 -2.62 -20.06 -8.00
C ARG A 61 -2.83 -18.93 -7.01
N LEU A 62 -2.92 -17.71 -7.52
CA LEU A 62 -3.35 -16.53 -6.77
C LEU A 62 -4.88 -16.56 -6.55
N PRO A 63 -5.38 -15.83 -5.55
CA PRO A 63 -6.81 -15.73 -5.32
C PRO A 63 -7.50 -14.87 -6.38
N GLY A 64 -8.83 -14.94 -6.45
CA GLY A 64 -9.64 -14.04 -7.27
C GLY A 64 -9.67 -12.61 -6.71
N SER A 65 -9.59 -12.49 -5.38
CA SER A 65 -9.61 -11.23 -4.64
C SER A 65 -8.81 -11.34 -3.35
N LEU A 66 -8.41 -10.21 -2.76
CA LEU A 66 -7.65 -10.23 -1.50
C LEU A 66 -8.45 -10.85 -0.34
N GLY A 67 -9.78 -10.69 -0.32
CA GLY A 67 -10.64 -11.26 0.73
C GLY A 67 -10.81 -12.78 0.68
N GLU A 68 -10.32 -13.46 -0.37
CA GLU A 68 -10.32 -14.93 -0.44
C GLU A 68 -9.12 -15.57 0.27
N VAL A 69 -8.13 -14.77 0.68
CA VAL A 69 -6.94 -15.25 1.37
C VAL A 69 -7.28 -15.52 2.84
N PRO A 70 -7.15 -16.76 3.34
CA PRO A 70 -7.37 -17.05 4.76
C PRO A 70 -6.55 -16.16 5.71
N GLY A 71 -7.19 -15.76 6.82
CA GLY A 71 -6.57 -14.99 7.91
C GLY A 71 -5.23 -15.55 8.40
N GLU A 72 -5.07 -16.88 8.40
CA GLU A 72 -3.83 -17.57 8.80
C GLU A 72 -2.62 -17.16 7.94
N TYR A 73 -2.81 -16.91 6.64
CA TYR A 73 -1.71 -16.49 5.76
C TYR A 73 -1.27 -15.07 6.06
N TYR A 74 -2.21 -14.17 6.38
CA TYR A 74 -1.89 -12.83 6.86
C TYR A 74 -1.11 -12.88 8.18
N GLN A 75 -1.47 -13.77 9.08
CA GLN A 75 -0.76 -13.96 10.35
C GLN A 75 0.68 -14.45 10.14
N LYS A 76 0.86 -15.51 9.34
CA LYS A 76 2.18 -16.04 8.97
C LYS A 76 3.04 -14.95 8.30
N ALA A 77 2.47 -14.22 7.35
CA ALA A 77 3.13 -13.11 6.65
C ALA A 77 3.54 -11.98 7.61
N TYR A 78 2.66 -11.60 8.53
CA TYR A 78 2.91 -10.55 9.51
C TYR A 78 4.07 -10.91 10.45
N VAL A 79 4.05 -12.13 11.01
CA VAL A 79 5.13 -12.62 11.88
C VAL A 79 6.46 -12.69 11.12
N LYS A 80 6.44 -13.19 9.89
CA LYS A 80 7.63 -13.24 9.02
C LYS A 80 8.22 -11.84 8.80
N LEU A 81 7.40 -10.86 8.43
CA LEU A 81 7.87 -9.49 8.19
C LEU A 81 8.38 -8.81 9.46
N LEU A 82 7.70 -8.98 10.60
CA LEU A 82 8.17 -8.46 11.88
C LEU A 82 9.57 -8.97 12.26
N ASN A 83 9.87 -10.23 11.95
CA ASN A 83 11.18 -10.82 12.22
C ASN A 83 12.27 -10.34 11.25
N LEU A 84 11.90 -9.89 10.05
CA LEU A 84 12.83 -9.35 9.05
C LEU A 84 13.07 -7.84 9.23
N GLU A 85 12.13 -7.13 9.86
CA GLU A 85 12.23 -5.69 10.02
C GLU A 85 13.32 -5.30 11.02
N LYS A 86 14.17 -4.32 10.67
CA LYS A 86 15.25 -3.84 11.54
C LYS A 86 14.73 -3.26 12.86
N ASN A 87 13.51 -2.70 12.85
CA ASN A 87 12.92 -2.03 14.01
C ASN A 87 11.42 -2.36 14.19
N PRO A 88 11.08 -3.55 14.71
CA PRO A 88 9.69 -3.99 14.85
C PRO A 88 8.88 -3.13 15.84
N LEU A 89 9.55 -2.53 16.84
CA LEU A 89 8.91 -1.66 17.82
C LEU A 89 8.24 -0.43 17.19
N TRP A 90 8.87 0.17 16.17
CA TRP A 90 8.32 1.33 15.47
C TRP A 90 7.09 1.00 14.63
N ILE A 91 6.95 -0.26 14.19
CA ILE A 91 5.75 -0.73 13.50
C ILE A 91 4.63 -0.95 14.51
N LYS A 92 4.91 -1.67 15.61
CA LYS A 92 3.94 -1.87 16.69
C LYS A 92 3.41 -0.56 17.25
N LEU A 93 4.29 0.43 17.43
CA LEU A 93 3.91 1.76 17.88
C LEU A 93 2.98 2.46 16.88
N ALA A 94 3.24 2.33 15.57
CA ALA A 94 2.38 2.92 14.55
C ALA A 94 0.96 2.31 14.57
N TYR A 95 0.85 0.98 14.67
CA TYR A 95 -0.45 0.32 14.85
C TYR A 95 -1.14 0.77 16.13
N PHE A 96 -0.41 0.88 17.24
CA PHE A 96 -0.97 1.36 18.50
C PHE A 96 -1.53 2.79 18.41
N LEU A 97 -0.79 3.70 17.78
CA LEU A 97 -1.22 5.09 17.59
C LEU A 97 -2.49 5.19 16.73
N VAL A 98 -2.57 4.39 15.68
CA VAL A 98 -3.79 4.30 14.84
C VAL A 98 -4.96 3.74 15.65
N ASP A 99 -4.72 2.66 16.39
CA ASP A 99 -5.73 2.01 17.22
C ASP A 99 -6.29 2.96 18.30
N LEU A 100 -5.42 3.78 18.92
CA LEU A 100 -5.82 4.81 19.87
C LEU A 100 -6.78 5.83 19.26
N LYS A 101 -6.56 6.24 18.00
CA LYS A 101 -7.46 7.17 17.30
C LYS A 101 -8.82 6.52 17.01
N ARG A 102 -8.86 5.22 16.68
CA ARG A 102 -10.07 4.51 16.26
C ARG A 102 -11.00 4.15 17.43
N GLU A 103 -10.45 3.69 18.55
CA GLU A 103 -11.24 3.11 19.65
C GLU A 103 -11.15 3.90 20.98
N GLY A 104 -10.34 4.96 21.02
CA GLY A 104 -10.11 5.75 22.23
C GLY A 104 -9.13 5.11 23.23
N LEU A 105 -8.59 5.93 24.14
CA LEU A 105 -7.47 5.55 25.02
C LEU A 105 -7.81 4.45 26.04
N ILE A 106 -9.06 4.38 26.49
CA ILE A 106 -9.43 3.64 27.72
C ILE A 106 -9.43 2.12 27.49
N ARG A 107 -9.70 1.65 26.26
CA ARG A 107 -9.86 0.21 25.99
C ARG A 107 -8.56 -0.51 25.60
N LYS A 108 -7.54 0.22 25.13
CA LYS A 108 -6.33 -0.40 24.50
C LYS A 108 -4.99 -0.15 25.19
N VAL A 109 -4.88 0.75 26.17
CA VAL A 109 -3.64 0.91 26.95
C VAL A 109 -3.23 -0.40 27.66
N PHE A 110 -4.20 -1.24 28.02
CA PHE A 110 -3.95 -2.57 28.61
C PHE A 110 -3.60 -3.68 27.59
N ALA A 111 -3.73 -3.43 26.28
CA ALA A 111 -3.60 -4.44 25.21
C ALA A 111 -2.34 -4.29 24.34
N PHE A 112 -1.38 -3.44 24.76
CA PHE A 112 -0.17 -3.08 24.00
C PHE A 112 0.75 -4.26 23.62
N GLY A 113 0.50 -5.47 24.14
CA GLY A 113 1.34 -6.65 23.91
C GLY A 113 1.04 -7.45 22.63
N ASN A 114 -0.24 -7.82 22.40
CA ASN A 114 -0.57 -8.96 21.52
C ASN A 114 -1.80 -8.79 20.61
N SER A 115 -2.45 -7.62 20.58
CA SER A 115 -3.76 -7.44 19.88
C SER A 115 -3.74 -7.72 18.37
N LEU A 116 -2.56 -7.77 17.73
CA LEU A 116 -2.43 -7.96 16.29
C LEU A 116 -2.59 -9.42 15.84
N LEU A 117 -2.36 -10.38 16.73
CA LEU A 117 -2.37 -11.81 16.43
C LEU A 117 -3.64 -12.53 16.90
N ASP A 118 -4.67 -11.77 17.29
CA ASP A 118 -5.95 -12.37 17.69
C ASP A 118 -6.59 -13.02 16.45
N GLU A 119 -6.83 -14.33 16.54
CA GLU A 119 -7.28 -15.15 15.43
C GLU A 119 -8.59 -14.60 14.85
N GLY A 120 -8.65 -14.40 13.53
CA GLY A 120 -9.80 -13.85 12.82
C GLY A 120 -9.92 -12.31 12.77
N LEU A 121 -9.13 -11.56 13.54
CA LEU A 121 -9.11 -10.08 13.45
C LEU A 121 -7.98 -9.53 12.58
N ILE A 122 -6.93 -10.31 12.37
CA ILE A 122 -5.76 -9.87 11.61
C ILE A 122 -6.10 -9.57 10.14
N GLU A 123 -6.94 -10.38 9.50
CA GLU A 123 -7.38 -10.17 8.12
C GLU A 123 -8.04 -8.80 7.96
N LYS A 124 -9.08 -8.52 8.77
CA LYS A 124 -9.78 -7.23 8.73
C LYS A 124 -8.84 -6.06 8.97
N ARG A 125 -7.88 -6.20 9.90
CA ARG A 125 -6.95 -5.13 10.23
C ARG A 125 -5.89 -4.90 9.14
N VAL A 126 -5.45 -5.96 8.46
CA VAL A 126 -4.49 -5.90 7.36
C VAL A 126 -5.17 -5.40 6.08
N LEU A 127 -6.43 -5.74 5.85
CA LEU A 127 -7.21 -5.28 4.70
C LEU A 127 -7.81 -3.88 4.89
N ASP A 128 -7.81 -3.34 6.11
CA ASP A 128 -8.20 -1.94 6.38
C ASP A 128 -7.01 -0.99 6.20
N CYS A 129 -7.10 0.00 5.30
CA CYS A 129 -6.21 1.16 5.37
C CYS A 129 -6.78 2.18 6.36
N PRO A 130 -6.04 2.64 7.40
CA PRO A 130 -6.55 3.64 8.34
C PRO A 130 -6.85 5.03 7.76
N LEU A 131 -6.47 5.27 6.50
CA LEU A 131 -6.78 6.49 5.75
C LEU A 131 -7.98 6.31 4.80
N ASP A 132 -8.55 5.11 4.72
CA ASP A 132 -9.76 4.81 3.96
C ASP A 132 -11.01 5.22 4.73
N SER A 133 -11.93 5.91 4.06
CA SER A 133 -13.25 6.27 4.55
C SER A 133 -14.23 5.11 4.61
N THR A 134 -14.04 4.09 3.78
CA THR A 134 -14.88 2.89 3.63
C THR A 134 -14.02 1.62 3.71
N PRO A 135 -13.42 1.34 4.89
CA PRO A 135 -12.49 0.23 5.05
C PRO A 135 -13.19 -1.13 4.97
N TYR A 136 -12.40 -2.20 4.77
CA TYR A 136 -12.87 -3.57 4.63
C TYR A 136 -13.76 -4.05 5.80
N SER A 137 -13.42 -3.68 7.03
CA SER A 137 -14.21 -3.98 8.23
C SER A 137 -15.61 -3.36 8.25
N GLN A 138 -15.88 -2.37 7.39
CA GLN A 138 -17.20 -1.75 7.18
C GLN A 138 -17.89 -2.25 5.90
N GLY A 139 -17.33 -3.27 5.23
CA GLY A 139 -17.85 -3.82 3.98
C GLY A 139 -17.35 -3.12 2.71
N GLY A 140 -16.39 -2.19 2.83
CA GLY A 140 -15.73 -1.57 1.68
C GLY A 140 -14.44 -2.29 1.26
N ILE A 141 -13.59 -1.61 0.50
CA ILE A 141 -12.32 -2.16 0.01
C ILE A 141 -11.27 -1.05 0.08
N SER A 142 -10.14 -1.35 0.75
CA SER A 142 -9.01 -0.42 0.85
C SER A 142 -7.89 -0.72 -0.14
N TYR A 143 -7.78 -1.99 -0.58
CA TYR A 143 -6.71 -2.47 -1.45
C TYR A 143 -7.27 -3.35 -2.56
N GLY A 144 -6.74 -3.17 -3.77
CA GLY A 144 -7.06 -3.99 -4.93
C GLY A 144 -5.88 -4.86 -5.35
N LEU A 145 -6.18 -6.01 -5.96
CA LEU A 145 -5.21 -6.86 -6.66
C LEU A 145 -5.17 -6.47 -8.15
N ASN A 146 -3.99 -6.48 -8.77
CA ASN A 146 -3.92 -6.25 -10.22
C ASN A 146 -4.75 -7.29 -10.98
N GLN A 147 -5.61 -6.85 -11.89
CA GLN A 147 -6.50 -7.72 -12.67
C GLN A 147 -5.75 -8.81 -13.43
N ALA A 148 -4.53 -8.54 -13.89
CA ALA A 148 -3.67 -9.51 -14.58
C ALA A 148 -3.19 -10.67 -13.68
N LEU A 149 -3.32 -10.53 -12.36
CA LEU A 149 -2.90 -11.51 -11.36
C LEU A 149 -4.05 -12.30 -10.74
N VAL A 150 -5.29 -11.95 -11.07
CA VAL A 150 -6.50 -12.64 -10.59
C VAL A 150 -6.48 -14.08 -11.06
N ASN A 151 -6.50 -15.04 -10.13
CA ASN A 151 -6.38 -16.48 -10.42
C ASN A 151 -5.13 -16.89 -11.22
N ALA A 152 -4.12 -16.02 -11.35
CA ALA A 152 -2.91 -16.34 -12.09
C ALA A 152 -2.14 -17.47 -11.38
N SER A 153 -1.55 -18.36 -12.16
CA SER A 153 -0.70 -19.43 -11.66
C SER A 153 0.53 -18.89 -10.91
N GLU A 154 1.14 -19.73 -10.08
CA GLU A 154 2.38 -19.36 -9.38
C GLU A 154 3.50 -18.95 -10.36
N GLU A 155 3.57 -19.58 -11.53
CA GLU A 155 4.55 -19.27 -12.57
C GLU A 155 4.29 -17.91 -13.22
N GLU A 156 3.03 -17.60 -13.56
CA GLU A 156 2.63 -16.28 -14.06
C GLU A 156 2.94 -15.21 -13.03
N PHE A 157 2.66 -15.44 -11.74
CA PHE A 157 3.01 -14.50 -10.68
C PHE A 157 4.53 -14.33 -10.50
N LYS A 158 5.33 -15.39 -10.68
CA LYS A 158 6.80 -15.31 -10.66
C LYS A 158 7.32 -14.47 -11.81
N ASN A 159 6.72 -14.60 -12.99
CA ASN A 159 7.12 -13.92 -14.21
C ASN A 159 6.55 -12.50 -14.34
N PHE A 160 5.49 -12.18 -13.60
CA PHE A 160 4.84 -10.89 -13.62
C PHE A 160 5.78 -9.78 -13.18
N THR A 161 5.83 -8.72 -13.99
CA THR A 161 6.51 -7.46 -13.69
C THR A 161 5.51 -6.34 -13.72
N GLY A 162 5.43 -5.57 -12.63
CA GLY A 162 4.46 -4.50 -12.51
C GLY A 162 3.97 -4.31 -11.08
N LEU A 163 2.86 -3.60 -10.98
CA LEU A 163 2.13 -3.32 -9.75
C LEU A 163 1.28 -4.53 -9.39
N VAL A 164 1.44 -5.04 -8.17
CA VAL A 164 0.74 -6.23 -7.68
C VAL A 164 -0.47 -5.83 -6.85
N ILE A 165 -0.27 -4.90 -5.90
CA ILE A 165 -1.30 -4.39 -4.99
C ILE A 165 -1.29 -2.86 -5.10
N GLY A 166 -2.47 -2.24 -5.02
CA GLY A 166 -2.59 -0.79 -4.94
C GLY A 166 -3.71 -0.38 -3.98
N ASP A 167 -3.62 0.84 -3.45
CA ASP A 167 -4.76 1.47 -2.79
C ASP A 167 -5.89 1.62 -3.82
N CYS A 168 -7.04 1.02 -3.56
CA CYS A 168 -8.14 0.96 -4.52
C CYS A 168 -9.47 0.85 -3.76
N GLU A 169 -10.55 1.35 -4.35
CA GLU A 169 -11.92 1.17 -3.84
C GLU A 169 -12.59 -0.11 -4.38
N ASN A 170 -11.92 -0.78 -5.32
CA ASN A 170 -12.36 -2.02 -5.95
C ASN A 170 -11.45 -3.19 -5.57
N SER A 171 -12.00 -4.40 -5.64
CA SER A 171 -11.26 -5.64 -5.33
C SER A 171 -10.09 -5.88 -6.29
N THR A 172 -10.20 -5.34 -7.50
CA THR A 172 -9.17 -5.40 -8.53
C THR A 172 -9.02 -4.06 -9.25
N PHE A 173 -7.85 -3.85 -9.86
CA PHE A 173 -7.56 -2.67 -10.68
C PHE A 173 -6.86 -3.08 -11.98
N THR A 174 -7.09 -2.31 -13.05
CA THR A 174 -6.46 -2.55 -14.36
C THR A 174 -5.44 -1.46 -14.68
N SER A 175 -5.77 -0.20 -14.36
CA SER A 175 -4.93 0.95 -14.65
C SER A 175 -4.43 1.61 -13.36
N PRO A 176 -3.12 1.89 -13.27
CA PRO A 176 -2.53 2.50 -12.08
C PRO A 176 -2.83 3.98 -11.91
N LEU A 177 -3.51 4.62 -12.87
CA LEU A 177 -3.81 6.06 -12.80
C LEU A 177 -5.29 6.36 -12.56
N SER A 178 -6.21 5.56 -13.12
CA SER A 178 -7.65 5.80 -13.00
C SER A 178 -8.29 5.06 -11.84
N ASP A 179 -7.75 3.91 -11.46
CA ASP A 179 -8.42 2.98 -10.54
C ASP A 179 -7.84 3.08 -9.11
N LEU A 180 -6.69 3.74 -8.95
CA LEU A 180 -6.06 3.91 -7.64
C LEU A 180 -6.73 5.01 -6.83
N ALA A 181 -6.82 4.78 -5.52
CA ALA A 181 -7.36 5.73 -4.56
C ALA A 181 -6.22 6.52 -3.91
N PHE A 182 -6.12 7.82 -4.22
CA PHE A 182 -5.06 8.71 -3.73
C PHE A 182 -5.36 9.23 -2.30
N ARG A 183 -5.29 8.34 -1.31
CA ARG A 183 -5.70 8.61 0.09
C ARG A 183 -4.57 9.11 0.98
N HIS A 184 -3.33 9.04 0.52
CA HIS A 184 -2.14 9.39 1.29
C HIS A 184 -1.70 10.81 1.01
N LYS A 185 -1.09 11.47 2.00
CA LYS A 185 -0.45 12.78 1.80
C LYS A 185 1.06 12.65 1.71
N LYS A 186 1.62 12.98 0.55
CA LYS A 186 3.05 13.16 0.34
C LYS A 186 3.40 14.64 0.57
N ASN A 187 4.43 14.88 1.37
CA ASN A 187 4.89 16.23 1.72
C ASN A 187 3.76 17.17 2.22
N ILE A 188 2.75 16.63 2.92
CA ILE A 188 1.61 17.34 3.53
C ILE A 188 0.56 17.86 2.52
N ILE A 189 0.91 18.05 1.25
CA ILE A 189 0.07 18.78 0.27
C ILE A 189 -0.39 17.89 -0.89
N GLU A 190 0.42 16.93 -1.32
CA GLU A 190 0.12 16.12 -2.52
C GLU A 190 -0.60 14.83 -2.13
N ASN A 191 -1.69 14.51 -2.83
CA ASN A 191 -2.33 13.21 -2.69
C ASN A 191 -1.50 12.14 -3.40
N ALA A 192 -1.42 10.96 -2.80
CA ALA A 192 -0.70 9.82 -3.31
C ALA A 192 -1.46 8.52 -3.02
N ALA A 193 -1.26 7.52 -3.88
CA ALA A 193 -1.66 6.15 -3.67
C ALA A 193 -0.40 5.33 -3.33
N VAL A 194 -0.49 4.48 -2.32
CA VAL A 194 0.53 3.47 -2.04
C VAL A 194 0.30 2.27 -2.94
N VAL A 195 1.37 1.76 -3.50
CA VAL A 195 1.36 0.56 -4.33
C VAL A 195 2.48 -0.38 -3.94
N THR A 196 2.30 -1.67 -4.17
CA THR A 196 3.32 -2.69 -4.01
C THR A 196 3.70 -3.28 -5.36
N LEU A 197 4.98 -3.17 -5.68
CA LEU A 197 5.59 -3.71 -6.89
C LEU A 197 5.91 -5.20 -6.73
N LYS A 198 6.15 -5.87 -7.85
CA LYS A 198 6.82 -7.16 -7.83
C LYS A 198 8.15 -7.05 -7.07
N GLY A 199 8.38 -7.98 -6.14
CA GLY A 199 9.51 -7.94 -5.22
C GLY A 199 9.12 -7.53 -3.79
N GLY A 200 7.89 -7.01 -3.60
CA GLY A 200 7.38 -6.61 -2.29
C GLY A 200 7.81 -5.20 -1.87
N GLU A 201 8.42 -4.45 -2.77
CA GLU A 201 8.75 -3.05 -2.56
C GLU A 201 7.50 -2.19 -2.68
N THR A 202 7.30 -1.29 -1.70
CA THR A 202 6.20 -0.33 -1.71
C THR A 202 6.65 1.01 -2.27
N ALA A 203 5.89 1.57 -3.19
CA ALA A 203 6.10 2.89 -3.77
C ALA A 203 4.88 3.78 -3.56
N GLU A 204 5.04 5.08 -3.79
CA GLU A 204 3.94 6.07 -3.74
C GLU A 204 3.80 6.72 -5.12
N ILE A 205 2.61 6.59 -5.73
CA ILE A 205 2.26 7.23 -6.99
C ILE A 205 1.47 8.50 -6.66
N LYS A 206 1.87 9.65 -7.21
CA LYS A 206 1.18 10.92 -6.98
C LYS A 206 -0.10 11.00 -7.82
N GLU A 207 -1.09 11.74 -7.32
CA GLU A 207 -2.21 12.16 -8.15
C GLU A 207 -1.69 13.13 -9.22
N VAL A 208 -1.86 12.74 -10.48
CA VAL A 208 -1.32 13.47 -11.63
C VAL A 208 -2.39 14.45 -12.12
N ALA A 209 -2.03 15.73 -12.27
CA ALA A 209 -2.94 16.71 -12.86
C ALA A 209 -3.26 16.32 -14.32
N THR A 210 -4.48 16.57 -14.80
CA THR A 210 -4.91 16.21 -16.17
C THR A 210 -3.98 16.73 -17.27
N SER A 211 -3.27 17.85 -17.05
CA SER A 211 -2.25 18.40 -17.94
C SER A 211 -0.91 17.65 -17.94
N GLU A 212 -0.57 16.96 -16.85
CA GLU A 212 0.59 16.07 -16.76
C GLU A 212 0.24 14.65 -17.20
N LEU A 213 -1.04 14.28 -17.14
CA LEU A 213 -1.55 13.01 -17.62
C LEU A 213 -1.24 12.83 -19.11
N SER A 214 -1.30 13.89 -19.92
CA SER A 214 -0.90 13.82 -21.34
C SER A 214 0.59 13.56 -21.52
N ASN A 215 1.45 14.06 -20.62
CA ASN A 215 2.89 13.80 -20.64
C ASN A 215 3.21 12.38 -20.16
N ILE A 216 2.49 11.86 -19.16
CA ILE A 216 2.65 10.48 -18.70
C ILE A 216 2.06 9.51 -19.72
N ILE A 217 0.89 9.78 -20.29
CA ILE A 217 0.33 9.00 -21.40
C ILE A 217 1.26 9.06 -22.60
N SER A 218 1.85 10.22 -22.91
CA SER A 218 2.89 10.34 -23.95
C SER A 218 4.13 9.53 -23.59
N CYS A 219 4.57 9.56 -22.33
CA CYS A 219 5.71 8.76 -21.85
C CYS A 219 5.44 7.26 -21.96
N ILE A 220 4.24 6.80 -21.55
CA ILE A 220 3.79 5.41 -21.64
C ILE A 220 3.55 5.00 -23.09
N SER A 221 3.02 5.88 -23.95
CA SER A 221 2.89 5.59 -25.39
C SER A 221 4.25 5.55 -26.09
N ASN A 222 5.25 6.25 -25.53
CA ASN A 222 6.64 6.18 -25.94
C ASN A 222 7.40 5.07 -25.19
N CYS A 223 6.79 4.44 -24.18
CA CYS A 223 7.30 3.20 -23.69
C CYS A 223 7.14 2.20 -24.80
N PRO A 224 8.20 1.46 -25.14
CA PRO A 224 8.15 0.55 -26.25
C PRO A 224 7.18 -0.59 -25.92
N SER A 225 5.88 -0.44 -26.20
CA SER A 225 4.98 -1.58 -26.44
C SER A 225 5.55 -2.42 -27.59
N GLU A 226 6.21 -1.73 -28.51
CA GLU A 226 7.06 -2.22 -29.58
C GLU A 226 8.52 -1.91 -29.20
N VAL A 227 9.28 -2.89 -28.70
CA VAL A 227 10.75 -2.72 -28.53
C VAL A 227 11.43 -2.42 -29.86
N HIS A 228 10.73 -2.56 -31.00
CA HIS A 228 11.30 -2.34 -32.32
C HIS A 228 10.36 -1.55 -33.24
N PRO A 229 10.84 -0.47 -33.88
CA PRO A 229 10.10 0.19 -34.94
C PRO A 229 9.78 -0.85 -36.03
N GLY A 230 8.50 -1.22 -36.15
CA GLY A 230 8.01 -2.14 -37.17
C GLY A 230 7.38 -3.46 -36.68
N TYR A 231 7.20 -3.69 -35.38
CA TYR A 231 6.57 -4.93 -34.88
C TYR A 231 5.53 -4.65 -33.78
N LEU A 232 4.28 -5.07 -34.00
CA LEU A 232 3.13 -4.80 -33.12
C LEU A 232 3.20 -5.46 -31.73
N THR A 233 3.97 -6.55 -31.57
CA THR A 233 4.02 -7.31 -30.32
C THR A 233 5.43 -7.76 -29.96
N CYS A 234 5.69 -7.99 -28.67
CA CYS A 234 6.93 -8.63 -28.20
C CYS A 234 7.17 -9.99 -28.88
N PHE A 235 6.10 -10.73 -29.20
CA PHE A 235 6.18 -11.99 -29.93
C PHE A 235 6.68 -11.80 -31.35
N ASP A 236 6.12 -10.86 -32.11
CA ASP A 236 6.53 -10.57 -33.48
C ASP A 236 7.96 -10.06 -33.55
N TYR A 237 8.34 -9.19 -32.60
CA TYR A 237 9.72 -8.77 -32.48
C TYR A 237 10.68 -9.94 -32.26
N CYS A 238 10.40 -10.82 -31.29
CA CYS A 238 11.31 -11.92 -30.97
C CYS A 238 11.32 -13.02 -32.03
N LYS A 239 10.17 -13.31 -32.65
CA LYS A 239 10.04 -14.37 -33.67
C LYS A 239 10.50 -13.89 -35.05
N ILE A 240 10.03 -12.73 -35.50
CA ILE A 240 10.29 -12.21 -36.85
C ILE A 240 11.55 -11.33 -36.83
N GLY A 241 11.64 -10.41 -35.87
CA GLY A 241 12.76 -9.47 -35.78
C GLY A 241 14.09 -10.10 -35.35
N LYS A 242 14.05 -11.15 -34.52
CA LYS A 242 15.26 -11.87 -34.06
C LYS A 242 15.40 -13.28 -34.62
N GLY A 243 14.39 -13.80 -35.32
CA GLY A 243 14.41 -15.16 -35.87
C GLY A 243 14.46 -16.27 -34.81
N LEU A 244 14.03 -15.97 -33.57
CA LEU A 244 14.14 -16.91 -32.46
C LEU A 244 13.00 -17.92 -32.47
N ASN A 245 13.32 -19.16 -32.08
CA ASN A 245 12.38 -20.27 -31.97
C ASN A 245 12.58 -21.01 -30.63
N GLY A 246 11.60 -21.81 -30.23
CA GLY A 246 11.70 -22.66 -29.04
C GLY A 246 11.88 -21.87 -27.75
N SER A 247 12.77 -22.34 -26.87
CA SER A 247 13.03 -21.71 -25.56
C SER A 247 13.58 -20.28 -25.68
N ALA A 248 14.42 -20.01 -26.67
CA ALA A 248 15.00 -18.69 -26.89
C ALA A 248 13.94 -17.62 -27.26
N LEU A 249 12.87 -18.04 -27.95
CA LEU A 249 11.74 -17.16 -28.25
C LEU A 249 10.98 -16.78 -26.97
N LEU A 250 10.68 -17.76 -26.12
CA LEU A 250 10.01 -17.55 -24.83
C LEU A 250 10.80 -16.60 -23.92
N ASP A 251 12.11 -16.80 -23.80
CA ASP A 251 12.98 -15.94 -23.00
C ASP A 251 13.03 -14.51 -23.53
N CYS A 252 13.09 -14.34 -24.86
CA CYS A 252 13.06 -13.03 -25.48
C CYS A 252 11.72 -12.31 -25.24
N VAL A 253 10.59 -12.99 -25.43
CA VAL A 253 9.26 -12.43 -25.23
C VAL A 253 9.09 -11.99 -23.77
N LYS A 254 9.54 -12.83 -22.83
CA LYS A 254 9.54 -12.50 -21.40
C LYS A 254 10.35 -11.24 -21.12
N ASN A 255 11.61 -11.19 -21.56
CA ASN A 255 12.49 -10.03 -21.35
C ASN A 255 11.91 -8.75 -21.99
N CYS A 256 11.26 -8.86 -23.14
CA CYS A 256 10.56 -7.76 -23.79
C CYS A 256 9.43 -7.22 -22.92
N HIS A 257 8.53 -8.07 -22.42
CA HIS A 257 7.46 -7.64 -21.51
C HIS A 257 7.99 -7.01 -20.22
N GLN A 258 9.08 -7.53 -19.66
CA GLN A 258 9.73 -6.93 -18.50
C GLN A 258 10.25 -5.52 -18.79
N ALA A 259 10.84 -5.30 -19.96
CA ALA A 259 11.32 -3.99 -20.38
C ALA A 259 10.18 -2.98 -20.57
N VAL A 260 9.04 -3.41 -21.13
CA VAL A 260 7.84 -2.55 -21.28
C VAL A 260 7.31 -2.14 -19.91
N ALA A 261 7.07 -3.11 -19.02
CA ALA A 261 6.55 -2.86 -17.68
C ALA A 261 7.49 -1.96 -16.86
N GLN A 262 8.81 -2.15 -16.99
CA GLN A 262 9.78 -1.30 -16.32
C GLN A 262 9.77 0.13 -16.88
N CYS A 263 9.55 0.31 -18.17
CA CYS A 263 9.40 1.63 -18.75
C CYS A 263 8.16 2.35 -18.22
N GLU A 264 7.01 1.65 -18.18
CA GLU A 264 5.76 2.22 -17.65
C GLU A 264 5.93 2.66 -16.19
N ILE A 265 6.58 1.82 -15.38
CA ILE A 265 7.00 2.16 -14.01
C ILE A 265 7.84 3.44 -14.02
N ASN A 266 8.87 3.53 -14.85
CA ASN A 266 9.73 4.71 -14.92
C ASN A 266 8.97 5.98 -15.34
N CYS A 267 7.94 5.86 -16.18
CA CYS A 267 7.08 6.98 -16.54
C CYS A 267 6.15 7.42 -15.41
N LEU A 268 5.68 6.49 -14.58
CA LEU A 268 4.84 6.79 -13.41
C LEU A 268 5.60 7.42 -12.24
N PHE A 269 6.92 7.22 -12.16
CA PHE A 269 7.77 7.71 -11.07
C PHE A 269 8.70 8.88 -11.44
N LYS A 270 8.61 9.40 -12.67
CA LYS A 270 9.31 10.62 -13.10
C LYS A 270 8.62 11.88 -12.58
#